data_AF-A0A420UTF9-F1
#
_entry.id   AF-A0A420UTF9-F1
#
_cell.length_a   1.000
_cell.length_b   1.000
_cell.length_c   1.000
_cell.angle_alpha   90.00
_cell.angle_beta   90.00
_cell.angle_gamma   90.00
#
_symmetry.space_group_name_H-M   'P 1'
#
loop_
_entity.id
_entity.type
_entity.pdbx_description
1 polymer ?
#
loop_
_entity_poly.entity_id
_entity_poly.type
_entity_poly.pdbx_seq_one_letter_code
_entity_poly.pdbx_strand_id
1 'polypeptide(L)'
;SRLPQIVTRLGVQVQEASSGFLMMVALVSTDGSMDAVALGDYLSRNVTSEIARIEGVGRAQVFASQRSMRVWLDPDKMLGLNLTSGDVTAAIATQNAQVAAGRIGAQPNPITQQISASVLVSGQLSTPEEFGSIVLRANP
;
A
#
# COMPACT_ATOMS: atom_id res chain seq x y z
N SER A 1 10.10 23.72 -14.74
CA SER A 1 8.83 23.07 -14.30
C SER A 1 8.21 23.92 -13.21
N ARG A 2 6.96 24.40 -13.37
CA ARG A 2 6.32 25.40 -12.47
C ARG A 2 5.45 24.78 -11.36
N LEU A 3 5.37 23.46 -11.28
CA LEU A 3 4.56 22.79 -10.26
C LEU A 3 5.40 22.50 -9.02
N PRO A 4 4.90 22.82 -7.81
CA PRO A 4 5.53 22.42 -6.56
C PRO A 4 5.70 20.90 -6.48
N GLN A 5 6.75 20.41 -5.79
CA GLN A 5 7.04 18.97 -5.67
C GLN A 5 5.86 18.15 -5.09
N ILE A 6 5.09 18.75 -4.19
CA ILE A 6 3.91 18.10 -3.60
C ILE A 6 2.84 17.79 -4.66
N VAL A 7 2.64 18.69 -5.64
CA VAL A 7 1.66 18.51 -6.72
C VAL A 7 2.11 17.42 -7.68
N THR A 8 3.39 17.40 -8.03
CA THR A 8 3.95 16.33 -8.87
C THR A 8 3.91 14.96 -8.19
N ARG A 9 4.04 14.91 -6.86
CA ARG A 9 3.97 13.66 -6.09
C ARG A 9 2.55 13.11 -6.01
N LEU A 10 1.54 13.99 -5.91
CA LEU A 10 0.13 13.62 -5.91
C LEU A 10 -0.36 13.21 -7.31
N GLY A 11 0.33 13.65 -8.36
CA GLY A 11 -0.04 13.39 -9.75
C GLY A 11 -1.09 14.37 -10.28
N VAL A 12 -1.04 14.63 -11.58
CA VAL A 12 -2.03 15.47 -12.26
C VAL A 12 -2.87 14.56 -13.15
N GLN A 13 -4.19 14.52 -12.92
CA GLN A 13 -5.12 13.79 -13.77
C GLN A 13 -5.91 14.78 -14.63
N VAL A 14 -5.94 14.56 -15.94
CA VAL A 14 -6.75 15.30 -16.90
C VAL A 14 -7.81 14.34 -17.41
N GLN A 15 -9.09 14.70 -17.26
CA GLN A 15 -10.22 13.85 -17.62
C GLN A 15 -11.28 14.69 -18.32
N GLU A 16 -11.71 14.27 -19.51
CA GLU A 16 -12.92 14.78 -20.15
C GLU A 16 -14.12 14.10 -19.49
N ALA A 17 -14.81 14.83 -18.62
CA ALA A 17 -16.01 14.34 -17.95
C ALA A 17 -17.12 15.40 -18.03
N SER A 18 -18.27 15.00 -18.58
CA SER A 18 -19.53 15.68 -18.31
C SER A 18 -19.83 15.64 -16.80
N SER A 19 -20.44 16.68 -16.24
CA SER A 19 -20.62 16.83 -14.79
C SER A 19 -21.64 15.87 -14.15
N GLY A 20 -22.30 15.00 -14.93
CA GLY A 20 -23.30 14.03 -14.47
C GLY A 20 -22.83 12.57 -14.53
N PHE A 21 -23.37 11.72 -13.65
CA PHE A 21 -23.21 10.27 -13.73
C PHE A 21 -24.16 9.69 -14.78
N LEU A 22 -23.63 8.91 -15.73
CA LEU A 22 -24.45 8.10 -16.65
C LEU A 22 -25.19 6.97 -15.92
N MET A 23 -24.49 6.31 -14.98
CA MET A 23 -24.98 5.15 -14.24
C MET A 23 -24.32 5.09 -12.87
N MET A 24 -25.07 4.61 -11.87
CA MET A 24 -24.52 4.16 -10.58
C MET A 24 -24.72 2.66 -10.45
N VAL A 25 -23.67 1.95 -10.02
CA VAL A 25 -23.69 0.51 -9.83
C VAL A 25 -23.35 0.22 -8.37
N ALA A 26 -24.15 -0.63 -7.74
CA ALA A 26 -23.91 -1.11 -6.38
C ALA A 26 -23.47 -2.58 -6.41
N LEU A 27 -22.40 -2.89 -5.69
CA LEU A 27 -22.00 -4.27 -5.41
C LEU A 27 -22.49 -4.64 -4.01
N VAL A 28 -23.18 -5.78 -3.90
CA VAL A 28 -23.78 -6.24 -2.65
C VAL A 28 -23.42 -7.71 -2.45
N SER A 29 -23.06 -8.09 -1.22
CA SER A 29 -22.94 -9.48 -0.80
C SER A 29 -24.32 -9.99 -0.36
N THR A 30 -24.81 -11.05 -1.02
CA THR A 30 -26.14 -11.64 -0.76
C THR A 30 -26.13 -12.66 0.37
N ASP A 31 -24.96 -13.20 0.69
CA ASP A 31 -24.69 -14.19 1.73
C ASP A 31 -24.13 -13.57 3.03
N GLY A 32 -23.84 -12.26 3.02
CA GLY A 32 -23.26 -11.54 4.15
C GLY A 32 -21.78 -11.86 4.41
N SER A 33 -21.09 -12.54 3.51
CA SER A 33 -19.68 -12.92 3.68
C SER A 33 -18.70 -11.75 3.55
N MET A 34 -19.13 -10.64 2.94
CA MET A 34 -18.28 -9.47 2.72
C MET A 34 -18.92 -8.20 3.29
N ASP A 35 -18.15 -7.48 4.11
CA ASP A 35 -18.52 -6.16 4.58
C ASP A 35 -18.28 -5.07 3.50
N ALA A 36 -18.74 -3.85 3.78
CA ALA A 36 -18.62 -2.73 2.83
C ALA A 36 -17.15 -2.40 2.46
N VAL A 37 -16.21 -2.65 3.37
CA VAL A 37 -14.77 -2.41 3.13
C VAL A 37 -14.21 -3.48 2.19
N ALA A 38 -14.55 -4.75 2.41
CA ALA A 38 -14.14 -5.86 1.55
C ALA A 38 -14.73 -5.72 0.14
N LEU A 39 -15.99 -5.30 0.01
CA LEU A 39 -16.62 -5.01 -1.27
C LEU A 39 -15.97 -3.80 -1.98
N GLY A 40 -15.67 -2.73 -1.23
CA GLY A 40 -14.98 -1.55 -1.75
C GLY A 40 -13.57 -1.85 -2.25
N ASP A 41 -12.83 -2.68 -1.53
CA ASP A 41 -11.52 -3.18 -1.92
C ASP A 41 -11.61 -4.04 -3.19
N TYR A 42 -12.60 -4.95 -3.27
CA TYR A 42 -12.83 -5.79 -4.44
C TYR A 42 -13.14 -4.96 -5.70
N LEU A 43 -14.05 -3.98 -5.60
CA LEU A 43 -14.38 -3.05 -6.69
C LEU A 43 -13.15 -2.29 -7.18
N SER A 44 -12.35 -1.78 -6.24
CA SER A 44 -11.17 -0.98 -6.56
C SER A 44 -10.10 -1.78 -7.28
N ARG A 45 -9.85 -3.02 -6.86
CA ARG A 45 -8.78 -3.87 -7.39
C ARG A 45 -9.13 -4.58 -8.68
N ASN A 46 -10.39 -5.00 -8.84
CA ASN A 46 -10.78 -5.94 -9.89
C ASN A 46 -11.76 -5.36 -10.92
N VAL A 47 -12.50 -4.29 -10.59
CA VAL A 47 -13.61 -3.82 -11.44
C VAL A 47 -13.34 -2.43 -12.02
N THR A 48 -12.81 -1.51 -11.22
CA THR A 48 -12.71 -0.09 -11.60
C THR A 48 -11.84 0.12 -12.83
N SER A 49 -10.70 -0.58 -12.92
CA SER A 49 -9.81 -0.51 -14.09
C SER A 49 -10.46 -1.06 -15.35
N GLU A 50 -11.24 -2.13 -15.23
CA GLU A 50 -11.90 -2.78 -16.35
C GLU A 50 -13.01 -1.90 -16.90
N ILE A 51 -13.83 -1.31 -16.03
CA ILE A 51 -14.87 -0.36 -16.43
C ILE A 51 -14.27 0.88 -17.09
N ALA A 52 -13.17 1.42 -16.55
CA ALA A 52 -12.51 2.59 -17.10
C ALA A 52 -11.87 2.34 -18.49
N ARG A 53 -11.69 1.07 -18.91
CA ARG A 53 -11.17 0.70 -20.24
C ARG A 53 -12.24 0.51 -21.31
N ILE A 54 -13.52 0.50 -20.94
CA ILE A 54 -14.62 0.34 -21.90
C ILE A 54 -14.74 1.61 -22.74
N GLU A 55 -14.83 1.46 -24.05
CA GLU A 55 -15.02 2.58 -24.98
C GLU A 55 -16.27 3.39 -24.60
N GLY A 56 -16.12 4.72 -24.52
CA GLY A 56 -17.18 5.64 -24.09
C GLY A 56 -17.25 5.90 -22.58
N VAL A 57 -16.48 5.19 -21.74
CA VAL A 57 -16.37 5.49 -20.30
C VAL A 57 -15.32 6.57 -20.07
N GLY A 58 -15.75 7.77 -19.64
CA GLY A 58 -14.84 8.87 -19.31
C GLY A 58 -14.22 8.77 -17.91
N ARG A 59 -15.02 8.40 -16.89
CA ARG A 59 -14.57 8.24 -15.49
C ARG A 59 -15.36 7.13 -14.80
N ALA A 60 -14.64 6.24 -14.13
CA ALA A 60 -15.21 5.30 -13.16
C ALA A 60 -14.80 5.72 -11.74
N GLN A 61 -15.77 5.96 -10.86
CA GLN A 61 -15.53 6.39 -9.48
C GLN A 61 -16.10 5.36 -8.51
N VAL A 62 -15.27 4.93 -7.55
CA VAL A 62 -15.69 4.03 -6.46
C VAL A 62 -16.09 4.85 -5.25
N PHE A 63 -17.26 4.55 -4.68
CA PHE A 63 -17.79 5.17 -3.47
C PHE A 63 -17.66 4.23 -2.27
N ALA A 64 -16.42 3.84 -1.94
CA ALA A 64 -16.14 2.95 -0.82
C ALA A 64 -14.70 3.13 -0.34
N SER A 65 -14.43 2.74 0.90
CA SER A 65 -13.07 2.65 1.44
C SER A 65 -12.38 1.37 0.96
N GLN A 66 -11.12 1.49 0.56
CA GLN A 66 -10.25 0.33 0.29
C GLN A 66 -9.70 -0.26 1.59
N ARG A 67 -9.29 -1.53 1.56
CA ARG A 67 -8.57 -2.13 2.69
C ARG A 67 -7.25 -1.39 2.89
N SER A 68 -6.98 -1.04 4.14
CA SER A 68 -5.73 -0.41 4.57
C SER A 68 -5.27 -1.03 5.88
N MET A 69 -3.96 -1.12 6.08
CA MET A 69 -3.41 -1.46 7.39
C MET A 69 -3.63 -0.27 8.32
N ARG A 70 -4.33 -0.47 9.43
CA ARG A 70 -4.64 0.57 10.41
C ARG A 70 -3.89 0.30 11.70
N VAL A 71 -2.96 1.18 12.04
CA VAL A 71 -2.20 1.12 13.31
C VAL A 71 -2.84 2.10 14.28
N TRP A 72 -3.55 1.57 15.28
CA TRP A 72 -4.17 2.37 16.33
C TRP A 72 -3.23 2.48 17.52
N LEU A 73 -2.85 3.71 17.87
CA LEU A 73 -1.89 3.98 18.94
C LEU A 73 -2.60 4.06 20.29
N ASP A 74 -2.00 3.44 21.30
CA ASP A 74 -2.42 3.48 22.70
C ASP A 74 -1.53 4.50 23.46
N PRO A 75 -2.03 5.70 23.80
CA PRO A 75 -1.21 6.77 24.37
C PRO A 75 -0.59 6.39 25.72
N ASP A 76 -1.31 5.64 26.55
CA ASP A 76 -0.87 5.32 27.90
C ASP A 76 0.31 4.34 27.86
N LYS A 77 0.26 3.35 26.98
CA LYS A 77 1.41 2.44 26.74
C LYS A 77 2.60 3.18 26.16
N MET A 78 2.37 4.11 25.24
CA MET A 78 3.45 4.91 24.64
C MET A 78 4.14 5.79 25.68
N LEU A 79 3.39 6.42 26.58
CA LEU A 79 3.94 7.17 27.69
C LEU A 79 4.79 6.28 28.61
N GLY A 80 4.29 5.11 28.99
CA GLY A 80 5.01 4.14 29.82
C GLY A 80 6.31 3.61 29.19
N LEU A 81 6.43 3.65 27.86
CA LEU A 81 7.60 3.22 27.10
C LEU A 81 8.46 4.39 26.59
N ASN A 82 8.10 5.63 26.94
CA ASN A 82 8.73 6.87 26.46
C ASN A 82 8.83 6.91 24.92
N LEU A 83 7.73 6.61 24.24
CA LEU A 83 7.58 6.59 22.78
C LEU A 83 6.69 7.72 22.30
N THR A 84 7.00 8.25 21.12
CA THR A 84 6.19 9.23 20.40
C THR A 84 5.54 8.62 19.16
N SER A 85 4.54 9.30 18.59
CA SER A 85 3.93 8.87 17.32
C SER A 85 4.93 8.92 16.16
N GLY A 86 5.93 9.81 16.25
CA GLY A 86 7.06 9.88 15.33
C GLY A 86 7.89 8.60 15.33
N ASP A 87 8.17 8.04 16.51
CA ASP A 87 8.94 6.79 16.66
C ASP A 87 8.22 5.62 15.97
N VAL A 88 6.89 5.51 16.15
CA VAL A 88 6.10 4.45 15.52
C VAL A 88 6.07 4.61 14.00
N THR A 89 5.87 5.84 13.51
CA THR A 89 5.84 6.11 12.06
C THR A 89 7.21 5.82 11.42
N ALA A 90 8.30 6.19 12.10
CA ALA A 90 9.66 5.90 11.65
C ALA A 90 9.98 4.40 11.65
N ALA A 91 9.55 3.68 12.69
CA ALA A 91 9.73 2.23 12.77
C ALA A 91 8.99 1.50 11.65
N ILE A 92 7.73 1.89 11.37
CA ILE A 92 6.95 1.37 10.25
C ILE A 92 7.66 1.66 8.92
N ALA A 93 8.09 2.90 8.68
CA ALA A 93 8.74 3.27 7.42
C ALA A 93 10.05 2.50 7.19
N THR A 94 10.78 2.17 8.25
CA THR A 94 12.07 1.46 8.17
C THR A 94 11.90 -0.05 8.01
N GLN A 95 10.95 -0.66 8.71
CA GLN A 95 10.75 -2.11 8.73
C GLN A 95 9.74 -2.61 7.69
N ASN A 96 8.81 -1.77 7.23
CA ASN A 96 7.94 -2.04 6.09
C ASN A 96 8.51 -1.42 4.80
N ALA A 97 9.75 -1.77 4.47
CA ALA A 97 10.47 -1.21 3.33
C ALA A 97 10.67 -2.26 2.24
N GLN A 98 10.56 -1.84 0.98
CA GLN A 98 10.95 -2.70 -0.14
C GLN A 98 12.47 -2.70 -0.27
N VAL A 99 13.10 -3.84 -0.02
CA VAL A 99 14.57 -3.99 -0.06
C VAL A 99 14.98 -4.73 -1.33
N ALA A 100 15.85 -4.11 -2.12
CA ALA A 100 16.52 -4.77 -3.24
C ALA A 100 17.85 -5.37 -2.76
N ALA A 101 17.81 -6.64 -2.34
CA ALA A 101 18.97 -7.31 -1.74
C ALA A 101 20.01 -7.84 -2.74
N GLY A 102 19.73 -7.70 -4.05
CA GLY A 102 20.65 -8.08 -5.10
C GLY A 102 20.79 -9.60 -5.27
N ARG A 103 21.96 -10.04 -5.72
CA ARG A 103 22.24 -11.44 -6.04
C ARG A 103 23.63 -11.83 -5.57
N ILE A 104 23.75 -13.02 -5.01
CA ILE A 104 25.04 -13.66 -4.72
C ILE A 104 25.69 -14.03 -6.06
N GLY A 105 27.00 -13.79 -6.18
CA GLY A 105 27.75 -14.06 -7.41
C GLY A 105 27.45 -13.09 -8.56
N ALA A 106 26.91 -11.89 -8.29
CA ALA A 106 26.79 -10.84 -9.29
C ALA A 106 28.18 -10.35 -9.76
N GLN A 107 28.29 -9.89 -11.01
CA GLN A 107 29.53 -9.32 -11.53
C GLN A 107 29.84 -7.94 -10.93
N PRO A 108 31.13 -7.57 -10.81
CA PRO A 108 32.31 -8.38 -11.12
C PRO A 108 32.61 -9.43 -10.03
N ASN A 109 32.94 -10.66 -10.44
CA ASN A 109 33.22 -11.79 -9.54
C ASN A 109 34.46 -12.59 -10.02
N PRO A 110 35.06 -13.44 -9.17
CA PRO A 110 36.13 -14.33 -9.59
C PRO A 110 35.65 -15.32 -10.66
N ILE A 111 36.52 -15.67 -11.62
CA ILE A 111 36.22 -16.62 -12.71
C ILE A 111 35.75 -17.99 -12.18
N THR A 112 36.12 -18.34 -10.95
CA THR A 112 35.77 -19.58 -10.26
C THR A 112 34.35 -19.59 -9.67
N GLN A 113 33.61 -18.47 -9.67
CA GLN A 113 32.27 -18.39 -9.09
C GLN A 113 31.23 -19.07 -9.98
N GLN A 114 30.76 -20.25 -9.57
CA GLN A 114 29.79 -21.07 -10.32
C GLN A 114 28.33 -20.87 -9.88
N ILE A 115 28.11 -20.35 -8.66
CA ILE A 115 26.78 -20.20 -8.08
C ILE A 115 26.33 -18.74 -8.18
N SER A 116 25.14 -18.51 -8.73
CA SER A 116 24.42 -17.24 -8.59
C SER A 116 23.01 -17.48 -8.11
N ALA A 117 22.62 -16.75 -7.05
CA ALA A 117 21.28 -16.83 -6.48
C ALA A 117 20.79 -15.42 -6.13
N SER A 118 19.52 -15.15 -6.37
CA SER A 118 18.89 -13.91 -5.91
C SER A 118 18.71 -13.96 -4.40
N VAL A 119 19.05 -12.87 -3.73
CA VAL A 119 18.81 -12.73 -2.30
C VAL A 119 17.36 -12.29 -2.13
N LEU A 120 16.55 -13.11 -1.47
CA LEU A 120 15.21 -12.72 -1.05
C LEU A 120 15.29 -12.14 0.36
N VAL A 121 14.77 -10.94 0.53
CA VAL A 121 14.57 -10.31 1.83
C VAL A 121 13.08 -10.09 1.99
N SER A 122 12.56 -10.39 3.17
CA SER A 122 11.21 -10.01 3.57
C SER A 122 11.13 -8.49 3.56
N GLY A 123 10.50 -7.93 2.54
CA GLY A 123 10.38 -6.50 2.32
C GLY A 123 9.15 -5.94 3.01
N GLN A 124 8.12 -5.63 2.21
CA GLN A 124 6.87 -5.08 2.73
C GLN A 124 6.10 -6.12 3.56
N LEU A 125 5.60 -5.68 4.71
CA LEU A 125 4.76 -6.46 5.60
C LEU A 125 3.35 -6.58 5.00
N SER A 126 2.74 -7.75 5.16
CA SER A 126 1.47 -8.12 4.55
C SER A 126 0.38 -8.43 5.57
N THR A 127 0.73 -8.83 6.80
CA THR A 127 -0.26 -9.24 7.81
C THR A 127 -0.27 -8.31 9.05
N PRO A 128 -1.42 -8.19 9.75
CA PRO A 128 -1.47 -7.44 11.01
C PRO A 128 -0.45 -7.89 12.05
N GLU A 129 -0.15 -9.19 12.10
CA GLU A 129 0.80 -9.79 13.04
C GLU A 129 2.23 -9.34 12.75
N GLU A 130 2.61 -9.24 11.47
CA GLU A 130 3.90 -8.70 11.05
C GLU A 130 4.03 -7.22 11.45
N PHE A 131 2.98 -6.41 11.25
CA PHE A 131 2.96 -5.02 11.72
C PHE A 131 3.00 -4.91 13.25
N GLY A 132 2.34 -5.83 13.96
CA GLY A 132 2.38 -5.90 15.42
C GLY A 132 3.74 -6.32 15.99
N SER A 133 4.58 -6.96 15.17
CA SER A 133 5.93 -7.41 15.53
C SER A 133 7.01 -6.38 15.20
N ILE A 134 6.65 -5.20 14.69
CA ILE A 134 7.59 -4.10 14.43
C ILE A 134 8.27 -3.71 15.73
N VAL A 135 9.61 -3.79 15.72
CA VAL A 135 10.42 -3.45 16.89
C VAL A 135 10.48 -1.94 17.02
N LEU A 136 9.91 -1.39 18.10
CA LEU A 136 9.90 0.06 18.34
C LEU A 136 11.14 0.54 19.08
N ARG A 137 11.63 -0.26 20.04
CA ARG A 137 12.81 0.05 20.87
C ARG A 137 13.36 -1.23 21.48
N ALA A 138 14.68 -1.30 21.65
CA ALA A 138 15.34 -2.30 22.49
C ALA A 138 15.87 -1.59 23.74
N ASN A 139 15.42 -2.01 24.91
CA ASN A 139 16.01 -1.58 26.18
C ASN A 139 17.20 -2.51 26.50
N PRO A 140 18.34 -1.98 26.98
CA PRO A 140 19.47 -2.79 27.40
C PRO A 140 19.15 -3.70 28.60
#